data_AF-A0A526XMM7-F1
#
_entry.id   AF-A0A526XMM7-F1
#
_cell.length_a   1.000
_cell.length_b   1.000
_cell.length_c   1.000
_cell.angle_alpha   90.00
_cell.angle_beta   90.00
_cell.angle_gamma   90.00
#
_symmetry.space_group_name_H-M   'P 1'
#
loop_
_entity.id
_entity.type
_entity.pdbx_description
1 polymer ?
#
loop_
_entity_poly.entity_id
_entity_poly.type
_entity_poly.pdbx_seq_one_letter_code
_entity_poly.pdbx_strand_id
1 'polypeptide(L)' 'IHTGSVIVGNIGASDRVNYTIVGDTVNVSQRLQDLGKQLEPGATAAIAISGETASRLDERFERIPAGKHRL' A
#
# COMPACT_ATOMS: atom_id res chain seq x y z
N ILE A 1 -1.27 -3.29 -1.46
CA ILE A 1 -1.52 -2.24 -2.48
C ILE A 1 -2.47 -1.21 -1.89
N HIS A 2 -2.06 0.05 -1.88
CA HIS A 2 -2.89 1.15 -1.42
C HIS A 2 -2.89 2.27 -2.46
N THR A 3 -3.98 3.03 -2.48
CA THR A 3 -4.18 4.13 -3.40
C THR A 3 -4.47 5.39 -2.60
N GLY A 4 -3.75 6.47 -2.90
CA GLY A 4 -3.88 7.75 -2.23
C GLY A 4 -2.99 8.79 -2.89
N SER A 5 -3.14 10.04 -2.46
CA SER A 5 -2.37 11.17 -2.99
C SER A 5 -0.91 11.11 -2.51
N VAL A 6 0.01 11.51 -3.38
CA VAL A 6 1.44 11.61 -3.08
C VAL A 6 2.03 12.84 -3.76
N ILE A 7 3.16 13.32 -3.24
CA ILE A 7 4.03 14.25 -3.93
C ILE A 7 5.12 13.43 -4.63
N VAL A 8 5.40 13.74 -5.88
CA VAL A 8 6.47 13.09 -6.66
C VAL A 8 7.46 14.13 -7.16
N GLY A 9 8.76 13.78 -7.15
CA GLY A 9 9.78 14.64 -7.73
C GLY A 9 11.20 14.28 -7.32
N ASN A 10 12.11 15.17 -7.68
CA ASN A 10 13.52 15.13 -7.30
C ASN A 10 13.67 15.60 -5.84
N ILE A 11 13.89 14.67 -4.91
CA ILE A 11 14.02 14.93 -3.47
C ILE A 11 15.44 14.58 -3.01
N GLY A 12 16.09 15.48 -2.29
CA GLY A 12 17.41 15.25 -1.68
C GLY A 12 18.25 16.52 -1.56
N ALA A 13 19.48 16.36 -1.06
CA ALA A 13 20.47 17.43 -1.03
C ALA A 13 21.13 17.61 -2.40
N SER A 14 21.79 18.76 -2.63
CA SER A 14 22.35 19.15 -3.93
C SER A 14 23.30 18.12 -4.55
N ASP A 15 23.97 17.30 -3.74
CA ASP A 15 24.91 16.25 -4.14
C ASP A 15 24.29 14.84 -4.18
N ARG A 16 23.05 14.67 -3.69
CA ARG A 16 22.35 13.39 -3.65
C ARG A 16 20.83 13.57 -3.76
N VAL A 17 20.36 13.64 -5.00
CA VAL A 17 18.94 13.75 -5.36
C VAL A 17 18.42 12.42 -5.90
N ASN A 18 17.23 12.00 -5.45
CA ASN A 18 16.50 10.86 -6.01
C ASN A 18 15.15 11.30 -6.54
N TYR A 19 14.74 10.77 -7.69
CA TYR A 19 13.35 10.88 -8.13
C TYR A 19 12.51 9.88 -7.34
N THR A 20 11.65 10.37 -6.45
CA THR A 20 10.89 9.54 -5.51
C THR A 20 9.52 10.13 -5.18
N ILE A 21 8.70 9.36 -4.47
CA ILE A 21 7.41 9.76 -3.92
C ILE A 21 7.48 9.96 -2.41
N VAL A 22 6.75 10.95 -1.89
CA VAL A 22 6.65 11.26 -0.46
C VAL A 22 5.19 11.52 -0.10
N GLY A 23 4.77 11.08 1.08
CA GLY A 23 3.45 11.35 1.66
C GLY A 23 2.86 10.17 2.41
N ASP A 24 1.79 10.39 3.18
CA ASP A 24 1.21 9.36 4.05
C ASP A 24 0.79 8.08 3.31
N THR A 25 0.39 8.18 2.05
CA THR A 25 0.07 7.03 1.20
C THR A 25 1.20 6.00 1.13
N VAL A 26 2.48 6.41 1.13
CA VAL A 26 3.62 5.47 1.11
C VAL A 26 3.78 4.75 2.45
N ASN A 27 3.54 5.47 3.55
CA ASN A 27 3.56 4.93 4.90
C ASN A 27 2.41 3.93 5.12
N VAL A 28 1.19 4.28 4.69
CA VAL A 28 0.02 3.39 4.76
C VAL A 28 0.26 2.13 3.91
N SER A 29 0.89 2.27 2.74
CA SER A 29 1.25 1.12 1.90
C SER A 29 2.19 0.15 2.62
N GLN A 30 3.19 0.66 3.34
CA GLN A 30 4.09 -0.17 4.14
C GLN A 30 3.34 -0.88 5.28
N ARG A 31 2.53 -0.15 6.06
CA ARG A 31 1.78 -0.72 7.19
C ARG A 31 0.77 -1.77 6.73
N LEU A 32 0.15 -1.57 5.56
CA LEU A 32 -0.73 -2.57 4.94
C LEU A 32 0.05 -3.84 4.55
N GLN A 33 1.31 -3.70 4.10
CA GLN A 33 2.17 -4.85 3.80
C GLN A 33 2.50 -5.65 5.07
N ASP A 34 2.77 -4.98 6.17
CA ASP A 34 2.98 -5.62 7.46
C ASP A 34 1.72 -6.31 8.00
N LEU A 35 0.56 -5.66 7.86
CA LEU A 35 -0.73 -6.27 8.19
C LEU A 35 -0.99 -7.55 7.37
N GLY A 36 -0.63 -7.55 6.09
CA GLY A 36 -0.77 -8.75 5.24
C GLY A 36 -0.06 -9.98 5.79
N LYS A 37 1.13 -9.80 6.39
CA LYS A 37 1.87 -10.89 7.05
C LYS A 37 1.15 -11.44 8.29
N GLN A 38 0.40 -10.58 8.99
CA GLN A 38 -0.34 -10.96 10.20
C GLN A 38 -1.66 -11.67 9.84
N LEU A 39 -2.31 -11.26 8.76
CA LEU A 39 -3.55 -11.88 8.28
C LEU A 39 -3.31 -13.28 7.71
N GLU A 40 -2.20 -13.47 6.99
CA GLU A 40 -1.88 -14.72 6.29
C GLU A 40 -0.48 -15.25 6.69
N PRO A 41 -0.24 -15.61 7.96
CA PRO A 41 1.10 -15.95 8.47
C PRO A 41 1.69 -17.23 7.87
N GLY A 42 0.85 -18.11 7.31
CA GLY A 42 1.28 -19.36 6.67
C GLY A 42 1.43 -19.26 5.16
N ALA A 43 1.07 -18.13 4.54
CA ALA A 43 1.11 -17.99 3.10
C ALA A 43 2.53 -17.65 2.63
N THR A 44 2.99 -18.32 1.57
CA THR A 44 4.26 -17.96 0.90
C THR A 44 4.20 -16.54 0.32
N ALA A 45 3.00 -16.11 -0.10
CA ALA A 45 2.73 -14.76 -0.54
C ALA A 45 1.28 -14.39 -0.21
N ALA A 46 1.07 -13.14 0.21
CA ALA A 46 -0.25 -12.58 0.46
C ALA A 46 -0.37 -11.20 -0.21
N ILE A 47 -1.53 -10.93 -0.80
CA ILE A 47 -1.84 -9.63 -1.41
C ILE A 47 -2.88 -8.93 -0.56
N ALA A 48 -2.44 -8.03 0.32
CA ALA A 48 -3.33 -7.14 1.05
C ALA A 48 -3.60 -5.88 0.23
N ILE A 49 -4.87 -5.48 0.10
CA ILE A 49 -5.28 -4.24 -0.57
C ILE A 49 -6.13 -3.38 0.37
N SER A 50 -5.95 -2.06 0.30
CA SER A 50 -6.82 -1.13 1.04
C SER A 50 -8.22 -1.06 0.44
N GLY A 51 -9.21 -0.64 1.22
CA GLY A 51 -10.59 -0.43 0.73
C GLY A 51 -10.67 0.52 -0.48
N GLU A 52 -9.85 1.58 -0.50
CA GLU A 52 -9.77 2.53 -1.63
C GLU A 52 -9.27 1.88 -2.93
N THR A 53 -8.35 0.91 -2.83
CA THR A 53 -7.92 0.15 -4.00
C THR A 53 -8.97 -0.89 -4.39
N ALA A 54 -9.58 -1.56 -3.40
CA ALA A 54 -10.58 -2.59 -3.63
C ALA A 54 -11.86 -2.06 -4.31
N SER A 55 -12.23 -0.78 -4.08
CA SER A 55 -13.38 -0.13 -4.72
C SER A 55 -13.17 0.16 -6.21
N ARG A 56 -11.91 0.15 -6.67
CA ARG A 56 -11.53 0.41 -8.07
C ARG A 56 -11.33 -0.87 -8.89
N LEU A 57 -11.45 -2.04 -8.26
CA LEU A 57 -11.36 -3.33 -8.94
C LEU A 57 -12.72 -3.73 -9.50
N ASP A 58 -12.72 -4.33 -10.69
CA ASP A 58 -13.88 -4.95 -11.31
C ASP A 58 -14.04 -6.43 -10.88
N GLU A 59 -15.04 -7.12 -11.42
CA GLU A 59 -15.34 -8.51 -11.09
C GLU A 59 -14.25 -9.53 -11.48
N ARG A 60 -13.18 -9.14 -12.18
CA ARG A 60 -12.08 -10.07 -12.52
C ARG A 60 -11.27 -10.49 -11.30
N PHE A 61 -11.41 -9.79 -10.18
CA PHE A 61 -10.67 -10.07 -8.95
C PHE A 61 -11.63 -10.52 -7.84
N GLU A 62 -11.48 -11.78 -7.41
CA GLU A 62 -12.08 -12.25 -6.18
C GLU A 62 -11.44 -11.53 -4.98
N ARG A 63 -12.26 -11.08 -4.04
CA ARG A 63 -11.85 -10.27 -2.89
C ARG A 63 -12.39 -10.90 -1.62
N ILE A 64 -11.51 -11.12 -0.65
CA ILE A 64 -11.88 -11.60 0.68
C ILE A 64 -11.79 -10.41 1.66
N PRO A 65 -12.92 -9.95 2.25
CA PRO A 65 -12.88 -8.86 3.21
C PRO A 65 -12.08 -9.22 4.47
N ALA A 66 -11.02 -8.46 4.75
CA ALA A 66 -10.21 -8.63 5.96
C ALA A 66 -10.72 -7.84 7.18
N GLY A 67 -11.84 -7.13 7.05
CA GLY A 67 -12.39 -6.27 8.10
C GLY A 67 -11.72 -4.88 8.18
N LYS A 68 -12.00 -4.15 9.27
CA LYS A 68 -11.45 -2.81 9.52
C LYS A 68 -10.23 -2.90 10.41
N HIS A 69 -9.12 -2.28 9.97
CA HIS A 69 -7.86 -2.22 10.70
C HIS A 69 -7.40 -0.77 10.79
N ARG A 70 -6.77 -0.42 11.92
CA ARG A 70 -6.09 0.87 12.06
C ARG A 70 -4.64 0.68 11.60
N LEU A 71 -4.27 1.39 10.54
CA LEU A 71 -2.92 1.41 9.97
C LEU A 71 -2.17 2.62 10.53
#